data_AF-A0A9X8ITJ8-F1
#
_entry.id   AF-A0A9X8ITJ8-F1
#
_cell.length_a   1.000
_cell.length_b   1.000
_cell.length_c   1.000
_cell.angle_alpha   90.00
_cell.angle_beta   90.00
_cell.angle_gamma   90.00
#
_symmetry.space_group_name_H-M   'P 1'
#
loop_
_entity.id
_entity.type
_entity.pdbx_description
1 polymer ?
#
loop_
_entity_poly.entity_id
_entity_poly.type
_entity_poly.pdbx_seq_one_letter_code
_entity_poly.pdbx_strand_id
1 'polypeptide(L)'
;SSLFGQFKEAVNAGDYHEGKLWLMNGNPVTPDTALLIYRLSDGPGGALTTLDGYHLSNILRLIGRQTLLMLQVGDNWLTADGQVHQGPLPALPVAHSVLESARYGFSVSAGYHEGETWRYMAAEYPPLFSLLIFFGAVSGAIGHFVQKRSTSPSHEMLRALEAGEFIAYFQPVVHADTKRWSGAEVLM
;
A
#
# COMPACT_ATOMS: atom_id res chain seq x y z
N SER A 1 45.28 14.34 21.22
CA SER A 1 46.19 14.08 20.09
C SER A 1 45.39 14.15 18.80
N SER A 2 45.85 14.87 17.77
CA SER A 2 45.21 14.93 16.44
C SER A 2 45.99 14.05 15.46
N LEU A 3 45.31 13.32 14.56
CA LEU A 3 45.93 12.40 13.60
C LEU A 3 46.95 13.10 12.70
N PHE A 4 46.66 14.35 12.30
CA PHE A 4 47.47 15.12 11.36
C PHE A 4 48.15 16.34 11.98
N GLY A 5 47.98 16.60 13.27
CA GLY A 5 48.45 17.83 13.90
C GLY A 5 47.77 19.07 13.29
N GLN A 6 48.55 20.12 13.01
CA GLN A 6 48.11 21.25 12.21
C GLN A 6 48.17 20.88 10.72
N PHE A 7 47.02 20.91 10.05
CA PHE A 7 46.93 20.71 8.61
C PHE A 7 46.12 21.85 7.97
N LYS A 8 46.28 22.01 6.67
CA LYS A 8 45.54 22.99 5.86
C LYS A 8 45.00 22.29 4.63
N GLU A 9 43.70 22.35 4.45
CA GLU A 9 43.00 21.77 3.31
C GLU A 9 42.08 22.82 2.68
N ALA A 10 41.96 22.79 1.36
CA ALA A 10 41.07 23.71 0.64
C ALA A 10 39.63 23.21 0.77
N VAL A 11 38.74 24.07 1.26
CA VAL A 11 37.30 23.77 1.35
C VAL A 11 36.60 24.42 0.15
N ASN A 12 36.11 23.61 -0.77
CA ASN A 12 35.33 24.09 -1.91
C ASN A 12 33.85 24.12 -1.56
N ALA A 13 33.19 25.28 -1.66
CA ALA A 13 31.78 25.41 -1.35
C ALA A 13 30.87 24.71 -2.37
N GLY A 14 31.36 24.48 -3.60
CA GLY A 14 30.61 23.80 -4.66
C GLY A 14 30.37 22.31 -4.41
N ASP A 15 31.13 21.70 -3.52
CA ASP A 15 30.97 20.28 -3.18
C ASP A 15 29.77 20.04 -2.24
N TYR A 16 29.24 21.11 -1.64
CA TYR A 16 28.14 21.06 -0.69
C TYR A 16 26.81 21.39 -1.37
N HIS A 17 25.82 20.52 -1.20
CA HIS A 17 24.43 20.79 -1.52
C HIS A 17 23.96 22.03 -0.74
N GLU A 18 23.45 23.03 -1.48
CA GLU A 18 23.11 24.36 -0.96
C GLU A 18 24.24 25.07 -0.20
N GLY A 19 25.50 24.70 -0.44
CA GLY A 19 26.66 25.24 0.27
C GLY A 19 26.79 24.80 1.74
N LYS A 20 25.95 23.84 2.19
CA LYS A 20 25.80 23.44 3.60
C LYS A 20 26.07 21.97 3.88
N LEU A 21 25.54 21.04 3.08
CA LEU A 21 25.66 19.60 3.36
C LEU A 21 26.38 18.87 2.25
N TRP A 22 27.27 17.95 2.63
CA TRP A 22 27.93 17.07 1.68
C TRP A 22 27.92 15.63 2.20
N LEU A 23 27.25 14.75 1.47
CA LEU A 23 27.30 13.31 1.68
C LEU A 23 28.37 12.73 0.76
N MET A 24 29.46 12.21 1.32
CA MET A 24 30.59 11.67 0.57
C MET A 24 30.78 10.16 0.82
N ASN A 25 31.30 9.47 -0.19
CA ASN A 25 31.64 8.06 -0.12
C ASN A 25 33.08 7.85 0.38
N GLY A 26 33.35 8.24 1.62
CA GLY A 26 34.68 8.09 2.21
C GLY A 26 35.60 9.29 2.08
N ASN A 27 36.72 9.19 2.80
CA ASN A 27 37.80 10.16 2.82
C ASN A 27 39.16 9.42 2.92
N PRO A 28 40.32 10.11 2.81
CA PRO A 28 41.63 9.44 2.86
C PRO A 28 41.94 8.66 4.15
N VAL A 29 41.25 8.93 5.27
CA VAL A 29 41.39 8.23 6.56
C VAL A 29 40.44 7.04 6.66
N THR A 30 39.22 7.20 6.15
CA THR A 30 38.16 6.19 6.13
C THR A 30 37.60 6.04 4.71
N PRO A 31 38.31 5.36 3.79
CA PRO A 31 37.95 5.31 2.38
C PRO A 31 36.63 4.60 2.11
N ASP A 32 36.29 3.61 2.94
CA ASP A 32 35.14 2.73 2.75
C ASP A 32 33.96 3.09 3.65
N THR A 33 33.94 4.31 4.20
CA THR A 33 32.91 4.73 5.16
C THR A 33 32.28 6.04 4.73
N ALA A 34 30.97 6.03 4.52
CA ALA A 34 30.20 7.23 4.23
C ALA A 34 30.45 8.32 5.28
N LEU A 35 30.48 9.58 4.87
CA LEU A 35 30.63 10.72 5.77
C LEU A 35 29.66 11.83 5.36
N LEU A 36 28.97 12.41 6.33
CA LEU A 36 28.13 13.58 6.13
C LEU A 36 28.81 14.78 6.76
N ILE A 37 29.14 15.78 5.95
CA ILE A 37 29.76 17.02 6.40
C ILE A 37 28.71 18.12 6.38
N TYR A 38 28.56 18.80 7.51
CA TYR A 38 27.80 20.03 7.62
C TYR A 38 28.74 21.22 7.75
N ARG A 39 28.54 22.21 6.90
CA ARG A 39 29.29 23.46 6.81
C ARG A 39 28.43 24.63 7.23
N LEU A 40 28.91 25.34 8.24
CA LEU A 40 28.41 26.66 8.61
C LEU A 40 29.48 27.69 8.22
N SER A 41 29.15 28.61 7.34
CA SER A 41 30.07 29.66 6.90
C SER A 41 29.63 31.04 7.38
N ASP A 42 30.59 31.84 7.84
CA ASP A 42 30.41 33.24 8.20
C ASP A 42 31.61 34.07 7.68
N GLY A 43 31.39 34.80 6.58
CA GLY A 43 32.43 35.57 5.89
C GLY A 43 33.64 34.71 5.49
N PRO A 44 34.88 35.10 5.88
CA PRO A 44 36.09 34.32 5.57
C PRO A 44 36.28 33.10 6.48
N GLY A 45 35.47 32.95 7.53
CA GLY A 45 35.54 31.86 8.50
C GLY A 45 34.39 30.86 8.34
N GLY A 46 34.53 29.71 9.00
CA GLY A 46 33.48 28.71 9.04
C GLY A 46 33.80 27.59 10.01
N ALA A 47 32.76 26.85 10.38
CA ALA A 47 32.85 25.63 11.15
C ALA A 47 32.36 24.45 10.30
N LEU A 48 33.05 23.33 10.44
CA LEU A 48 32.67 22.07 9.83
C LEU A 48 32.40 21.08 10.96
N THR A 49 31.32 20.33 10.85
CA THR A 49 31.08 19.15 11.66
C THR A 49 30.86 17.96 10.76
N THR A 50 31.35 16.81 11.17
CA THR A 50 31.22 15.56 10.42
C THR A 50 30.40 14.56 11.22
N LEU A 51 29.62 13.76 10.51
CA LEU A 51 28.85 12.64 11.01
C LEU A 51 29.30 11.40 10.27
N ASP A 52 29.71 10.39 11.04
CA ASP A 52 30.05 9.07 10.50
C ASP A 52 28.80 8.41 9.91
N GLY A 53 28.92 7.90 8.69
CA GLY A 53 27.88 7.17 7.98
C GLY A 53 27.43 5.90 8.70
N TYR A 54 28.25 5.34 9.59
CA TYR A 54 27.84 4.27 10.50
C TYR A 54 26.64 4.70 11.36
N HIS A 55 26.64 5.92 11.89
CA HIS A 55 25.51 6.42 12.67
C HIS A 55 24.28 6.65 11.82
N LEU A 56 24.45 7.18 10.61
CA LEU A 56 23.35 7.43 9.68
C LEU A 56 22.67 6.13 9.26
N SER A 57 23.45 5.16 8.76
CA SER A 57 22.94 3.84 8.35
C SER A 57 22.30 3.08 9.50
N ASN A 58 22.84 3.18 10.72
CA ASN A 58 22.24 2.59 11.91
C ASN A 58 20.88 3.23 12.24
N ILE A 59 20.75 4.55 12.17
CA ILE A 59 19.48 5.25 12.42
C ILE A 59 18.46 4.83 11.35
N LEU A 60 18.85 4.82 10.07
CA LEU A 60 18.00 4.37 8.97
C LEU A 60 17.55 2.92 9.18
N ARG A 61 18.42 2.02 9.64
CA ARG A 61 18.07 0.63 9.94
C ARG A 61 17.15 0.48 11.15
N LEU A 62 17.36 1.30 12.19
CA LEU A 62 16.58 1.22 13.43
C LEU A 62 15.15 1.72 13.23
N ILE A 63 14.99 2.81 12.47
CA ILE A 63 13.68 3.39 12.13
C ILE A 63 13.02 2.57 11.01
N GLY A 64 13.80 2.18 10.01
CA GLY A 64 13.36 1.51 8.78
C GLY A 64 13.25 -0.02 8.90
N ARG A 65 12.68 -0.55 9.98
CA ARG A 65 12.65 -2.02 10.19
C ARG A 65 11.89 -2.77 9.09
N GLN A 66 10.78 -2.18 8.64
CA GLN A 66 9.93 -2.74 7.60
C GLN A 66 9.78 -1.78 6.41
N THR A 67 10.21 -0.53 6.56
CA THR A 67 10.22 0.50 5.54
C THR A 67 11.61 0.64 4.93
N LEU A 68 11.66 0.80 3.62
CA LEU A 68 12.85 1.27 2.93
C LEU A 68 13.01 2.76 3.22
N LEU A 69 14.13 3.12 3.86
CA LEU A 69 14.49 4.52 4.14
C LEU A 69 15.77 4.89 3.40
N MET A 70 15.72 6.05 2.75
CA MET A 70 16.84 6.65 2.01
C MET A 70 17.04 8.08 2.48
N LEU A 71 18.28 8.40 2.87
CA LEU A 71 18.72 9.79 3.10
C LEU A 71 19.33 10.30 1.80
N GLN A 72 18.85 11.44 1.29
CA GLN A 72 19.36 12.06 0.07
C GLN A 72 19.90 13.47 0.37
N VAL A 73 21.05 13.78 -0.23
CA VAL A 73 21.72 15.08 -0.20
C VAL A 73 22.20 15.39 -1.62
N GLY A 74 21.49 16.25 -2.34
CA GLY A 74 21.72 16.48 -3.77
C GLY A 74 21.58 15.19 -4.58
N ASP A 75 22.60 14.87 -5.38
CA ASP A 75 22.64 13.66 -6.22
C ASP A 75 23.12 12.40 -5.46
N ASN A 76 23.54 12.55 -4.21
CA ASN A 76 24.06 11.46 -3.40
C ASN A 76 23.00 10.98 -2.42
N TRP A 77 22.89 9.66 -2.24
CA TRP A 77 21.97 9.06 -1.29
C TRP A 77 22.57 7.88 -0.55
N LEU A 78 22.03 7.59 0.64
CA LEU A 78 22.50 6.57 1.58
C LEU A 78 21.31 5.76 2.08
N THR A 79 21.49 4.44 2.20
CA THR A 79 20.50 3.56 2.84
C THR A 79 21.06 2.92 4.11
N ALA A 80 20.31 1.96 4.67
CA ALA A 80 20.76 1.13 5.78
C ALA A 80 21.97 0.23 5.46
N ASP A 81 22.38 0.13 4.18
CA ASP A 81 23.59 -0.57 3.74
C ASP A 81 24.91 0.16 4.08
N GLY A 82 24.83 1.45 4.42
CA GLY A 82 25.99 2.27 4.75
C GLY A 82 26.80 2.76 3.55
N GLN A 83 26.35 2.50 2.32
CA GLN A 83 27.03 2.89 1.10
C GLN A 83 26.41 4.16 0.52
N VAL A 84 27.25 5.08 0.04
CA VAL A 84 26.77 6.25 -0.70
C VAL A 84 26.66 5.89 -2.17
N HIS A 85 25.47 6.09 -2.71
CA HIS A 85 25.16 5.90 -4.11
C HIS A 85 24.96 7.27 -4.77
N GLN A 86 25.22 7.36 -6.07
CA GLN A 86 25.04 8.58 -6.85
C GLN A 86 23.99 8.37 -7.94
N GLY A 87 23.19 9.39 -8.21
CA GLY A 87 22.20 9.40 -9.29
C GLY A 87 20.77 9.17 -8.80
N PRO A 88 19.86 8.71 -9.68
CA PRO A 88 18.44 8.66 -9.36
C PRO A 88 18.16 7.67 -8.22
N LEU A 89 17.22 8.04 -7.34
CA LEU A 89 16.76 7.15 -6.28
C LEU A 89 16.05 5.93 -6.88
N PRO A 90 16.24 4.74 -6.30
CA PRO A 90 15.47 3.57 -6.68
C PRO A 90 13.98 3.79 -6.44
N ALA A 91 13.14 3.20 -7.30
CA ALA A 91 11.70 3.32 -7.18
C ALA A 91 11.19 2.64 -5.90
N LEU A 92 10.35 3.36 -5.15
CA LEU A 92 9.62 2.83 -4.00
C LEU A 92 8.17 2.56 -4.42
N PRO A 93 7.81 1.32 -4.79
CA PRO A 93 6.53 1.03 -5.46
C PRO A 93 5.31 1.22 -4.55
N VAL A 94 5.46 1.06 -3.23
CA VAL A 94 4.34 1.07 -2.28
C VAL A 94 4.53 2.19 -1.26
N ALA A 95 3.48 2.99 -1.09
CA ALA A 95 3.39 4.09 -0.12
C ALA A 95 4.62 5.01 -0.11
N HIS A 96 5.11 5.38 -1.30
CA HIS A 96 6.22 6.31 -1.43
C HIS A 96 5.88 7.67 -0.84
N SER A 97 6.74 8.16 0.04
CA SER A 97 6.68 9.49 0.61
C SER A 97 8.08 10.09 0.67
N VAL A 98 8.17 11.40 0.46
CA VAL A 98 9.41 12.16 0.55
C VAL A 98 9.19 13.30 1.51
N LEU A 99 10.13 13.52 2.42
CA LEU A 99 10.13 14.64 3.34
C LEU A 99 11.44 15.42 3.22
N GLU A 100 11.34 16.69 2.89
CA GLU A 100 12.48 17.60 2.80
C GLU A 100 12.77 18.26 4.15
N SER A 101 14.06 18.39 4.48
CA SER A 101 14.53 19.07 5.68
C SER A 101 14.40 20.57 5.53
N ALA A 102 13.57 21.19 6.37
CA ALA A 102 13.37 22.64 6.38
C ALA A 102 14.62 23.45 6.77
N ARG A 103 15.66 22.82 7.34
CA ARG A 103 16.81 23.52 7.92
C ARG A 103 18.15 23.16 7.29
N TYR A 104 18.34 21.89 6.95
CA TYR A 104 19.67 21.37 6.69
C TYR A 104 19.93 21.05 5.21
N GLY A 105 18.90 20.97 4.36
CA GLY A 105 19.08 20.74 2.92
C GLY A 105 19.35 19.27 2.56
N PHE A 106 18.73 18.34 3.29
CA PHE A 106 18.64 16.92 2.94
C PHE A 106 17.17 16.53 2.79
N SER A 107 16.88 15.43 2.11
CA SER A 107 15.55 14.82 2.06
C SER A 107 15.61 13.37 2.55
N VAL A 108 14.47 12.86 3.03
CA VAL A 108 14.31 11.46 3.39
C VAL A 108 13.17 10.90 2.57
N SER A 109 13.46 9.84 1.81
CA SER A 109 12.49 9.09 1.04
C SER A 109 12.18 7.79 1.76
N ALA A 110 10.88 7.49 1.89
CA ALA A 110 10.38 6.32 2.60
C ALA A 110 9.34 5.58 1.74
N GLY A 111 9.38 4.25 1.78
CA GLY A 111 8.39 3.41 1.11
C GLY A 111 8.58 1.93 1.40
N TYR A 112 7.90 1.08 0.66
CA TYR A 112 7.97 -0.37 0.82
C TYR A 112 8.24 -1.08 -0.50
N HIS A 113 8.73 -2.31 -0.40
CA HIS A 113 8.92 -3.19 -1.55
C HIS A 113 7.57 -3.55 -2.20
N GLU A 114 7.65 -4.04 -3.43
CA GLU A 114 6.48 -4.58 -4.12
C GLU A 114 5.89 -5.76 -3.33
N GLY A 115 4.56 -5.84 -3.28
CA GLY A 115 3.86 -6.91 -2.56
C GLY A 115 3.72 -6.68 -1.05
N GLU A 116 4.27 -5.60 -0.48
CA GLU A 116 4.19 -5.34 0.96
C GLU A 116 2.74 -5.28 1.45
N THR A 117 1.83 -4.70 0.67
CA THR A 117 0.41 -4.60 1.04
C THR A 117 -0.18 -5.98 1.34
N TRP A 118 0.08 -6.98 0.48
CA TRP A 118 -0.42 -8.35 0.71
C TRP A 118 0.30 -9.02 1.87
N ARG A 119 1.62 -8.85 1.97
CA ARG A 119 2.42 -9.38 3.08
C ARG A 119 1.93 -8.86 4.44
N TYR A 120 1.69 -7.56 4.51
CA TYR A 120 1.16 -6.87 5.67
C TYR A 120 -0.27 -7.35 5.99
N MET A 121 -1.14 -7.45 4.99
CA MET A 121 -2.51 -7.97 5.19
C MET A 121 -2.51 -9.39 5.75
N ALA A 122 -1.69 -10.28 5.18
CA ALA A 122 -1.60 -11.67 5.60
C ALA A 122 -0.99 -11.84 7.01
N ALA A 123 -0.08 -10.94 7.42
CA ALA A 123 0.54 -10.98 8.74
C ALA A 123 -0.36 -10.41 9.84
N GLU A 124 -1.02 -9.27 9.57
CA GLU A 124 -1.72 -8.49 10.61
C GLU A 124 -3.23 -8.80 10.70
N TYR A 125 -3.86 -9.21 9.58
CA TYR A 125 -5.30 -9.44 9.52
C TYR A 125 -5.78 -10.90 9.37
N PRO A 126 -5.06 -11.96 9.81
CA PRO A 126 -5.61 -13.32 9.79
C PRO A 126 -7.00 -13.47 10.44
N PRO A 127 -7.29 -12.84 11.60
CA PRO A 127 -8.62 -12.95 12.22
C PRO A 127 -9.73 -12.37 11.34
N LEU A 128 -9.48 -11.25 10.66
CA LEU A 128 -10.46 -10.59 9.80
C LEU A 128 -10.75 -11.44 8.55
N PHE A 129 -9.72 -11.98 7.91
CA PHE A 129 -9.91 -12.94 6.80
C PHE A 129 -10.65 -14.20 7.25
N SER A 130 -10.33 -14.72 8.43
CA SER A 130 -11.02 -15.89 9.00
C SER A 130 -12.51 -15.60 9.22
N LEU A 131 -12.82 -14.42 9.74
CA LEU A 131 -14.20 -13.98 9.98
C LEU A 131 -14.97 -13.79 8.66
N LEU A 132 -14.31 -13.22 7.63
CA LEU A 132 -14.89 -13.07 6.29
C LEU A 132 -15.21 -14.43 5.67
N ILE A 133 -14.29 -15.39 5.76
CA ILE A 133 -14.50 -16.76 5.28
C ILE A 133 -15.63 -17.44 6.08
N PHE A 134 -15.63 -17.29 7.40
CA PHE A 134 -16.66 -17.87 8.27
C PHE A 134 -18.05 -17.35 7.92
N PHE A 135 -18.25 -16.03 7.87
CA PHE A 135 -19.54 -15.45 7.51
C PHE A 135 -19.93 -15.73 6.06
N GLY A 136 -18.96 -15.77 5.14
CA GLY A 136 -19.20 -16.18 3.76
C GLY A 136 -19.73 -17.61 3.68
N ALA A 137 -19.12 -18.55 4.41
CA ALA A 137 -19.55 -19.94 4.48
C ALA A 137 -20.93 -20.09 5.14
N VAL A 138 -21.18 -19.40 6.26
CA VAL A 138 -22.48 -19.41 6.96
C VAL A 138 -23.57 -18.84 6.04
N SER A 139 -23.33 -17.68 5.42
CA SER A 139 -24.29 -17.07 4.49
C SER A 139 -24.55 -17.97 3.29
N GLY A 140 -23.52 -18.58 2.72
CA GLY A 140 -23.65 -19.54 1.62
C GLY A 140 -24.46 -20.78 2.02
N ALA A 141 -24.22 -21.33 3.21
CA ALA A 141 -24.96 -22.47 3.74
C ALA A 141 -26.44 -22.14 3.97
N ILE A 142 -26.74 -20.97 4.56
CA ILE A 142 -28.12 -20.49 4.74
C ILE A 142 -28.80 -20.33 3.38
N GLY A 143 -28.14 -19.67 2.42
CA GLY A 143 -28.68 -19.47 1.08
C GLY A 143 -28.97 -20.79 0.35
N HIS A 144 -28.08 -21.78 0.48
CA HIS A 144 -28.29 -23.13 -0.06
C HIS A 144 -29.49 -23.83 0.59
N PHE A 145 -29.62 -23.72 1.91
CA PHE A 145 -30.73 -24.33 2.64
C PHE A 145 -32.08 -23.68 2.29
N VAL A 146 -32.13 -22.35 2.20
CA VAL A 146 -33.36 -21.63 1.81
C VAL A 146 -33.78 -21.96 0.38
N GLN A 147 -32.84 -22.05 -0.57
CA GLN A 147 -33.15 -22.48 -1.93
C GLN A 147 -33.75 -23.89 -1.98
N LYS A 148 -33.25 -24.82 -1.15
CA LYS A 148 -33.86 -26.16 -0.98
C LYS A 148 -35.24 -26.13 -0.32
N ARG A 149 -35.56 -25.08 0.44
CA ARG A 149 -36.83 -24.87 1.13
C ARG A 149 -37.84 -24.08 0.30
N SER A 150 -37.56 -23.77 -0.98
CA SER A 150 -38.63 -23.37 -1.90
C SER A 150 -39.69 -24.46 -1.81
N THR A 151 -40.80 -24.15 -1.12
CA THR A 151 -41.85 -25.09 -0.75
C THR A 151 -42.14 -25.89 -2.00
N SER A 152 -41.97 -27.22 -1.91
CA SER A 152 -42.18 -28.11 -3.05
C SER A 152 -43.44 -27.62 -3.77
N PRO A 153 -43.34 -27.18 -5.04
CA PRO A 153 -44.51 -26.64 -5.75
C PRO A 153 -45.69 -27.60 -5.67
N SER A 154 -45.40 -28.90 -5.56
CA SER A 154 -46.37 -29.97 -5.29
C SER A 154 -47.08 -29.85 -3.93
N HIS A 155 -46.38 -29.51 -2.84
CA HIS A 155 -47.00 -29.28 -1.54
C HIS A 155 -47.87 -28.03 -1.53
N GLU A 156 -47.45 -26.95 -2.18
CA GLU A 156 -48.28 -25.74 -2.30
C GLU A 156 -49.48 -25.97 -3.23
N MET A 157 -49.32 -26.72 -4.33
CA MET A 157 -50.44 -27.16 -5.16
C MET A 157 -51.42 -28.04 -4.37
N LEU A 158 -50.93 -28.96 -3.53
CA LEU A 158 -51.79 -29.80 -2.70
C LEU A 158 -52.54 -28.97 -1.66
N ARG A 159 -51.85 -28.04 -1.00
CA ARG A 159 -52.46 -27.06 -0.07
C ARG A 159 -53.54 -26.25 -0.77
N ALA A 160 -53.25 -25.70 -1.95
CA ALA A 160 -54.20 -24.93 -2.75
C ALA A 160 -55.40 -25.78 -3.20
N LEU A 161 -55.18 -27.06 -3.49
CA LEU A 161 -56.23 -28.00 -3.86
C LEU A 161 -57.16 -28.29 -2.69
N GLU A 162 -56.61 -28.59 -1.52
CA GLU A 162 -57.37 -28.81 -0.28
C GLU A 162 -58.12 -27.56 0.17
N ALA A 163 -57.54 -26.38 -0.03
CA ALA A 163 -58.15 -25.09 0.30
C ALA A 163 -59.15 -24.60 -0.76
N GLY A 164 -59.30 -25.29 -1.90
CA GLY A 164 -60.19 -24.88 -2.98
C GLY A 164 -59.78 -23.57 -3.66
N GLU A 165 -58.48 -23.26 -3.69
CA GLU A 165 -57.93 -22.03 -4.29
C GLU A 165 -57.91 -22.06 -5.83
N PHE A 166 -58.17 -23.22 -6.45
CA PHE A 166 -58.29 -23.34 -7.90
C PHE A 166 -59.68 -22.92 -8.38
N ILE A 167 -59.76 -21.77 -9.04
CA ILE A 167 -61.00 -21.20 -9.57
C ILE A 167 -61.01 -21.35 -11.09
N ALA A 168 -62.10 -21.88 -11.64
CA ALA A 168 -62.27 -22.02 -13.09
C ALA A 168 -62.54 -20.66 -13.75
N TYR A 169 -61.69 -20.27 -14.68
CA TYR A 169 -61.92 -19.14 -15.57
C TYR A 169 -62.52 -19.63 -16.88
N PHE A 170 -63.58 -18.96 -17.35
CA PHE A 170 -64.27 -19.32 -18.59
C PHE A 170 -63.94 -18.32 -19.69
N GLN A 171 -63.18 -18.76 -20.69
CA GLN A 171 -62.85 -17.95 -21.86
C GLN A 171 -63.83 -18.26 -23.00
N PRO A 172 -64.61 -17.29 -23.51
CA PRO A 172 -65.61 -17.55 -24.53
C PRO A 172 -64.96 -17.89 -25.88
N VAL A 173 -65.46 -18.95 -26.51
CA VAL A 173 -65.11 -19.33 -27.89
C VAL A 173 -66.21 -18.83 -28.81
N VAL A 174 -65.84 -18.03 -29.80
CA VAL A 174 -66.80 -17.35 -30.69
C VAL A 174 -66.64 -17.81 -32.13
N HIS A 175 -67.76 -17.91 -32.85
CA HIS A 175 -67.73 -18.15 -34.30
C HIS A 175 -67.06 -16.97 -35.02
N ALA A 176 -66.16 -17.27 -35.96
CA ALA A 176 -65.33 -16.26 -36.61
C ALA A 176 -66.14 -15.23 -37.42
N ASP A 177 -67.25 -15.68 -38.02
CA ASP A 177 -68.14 -14.95 -38.92
C ASP A 177 -69.24 -14.18 -38.18
N THR A 178 -69.93 -14.84 -37.24
CA THR A 178 -71.11 -14.28 -36.55
C THR A 178 -70.77 -13.64 -35.20
N LYS A 179 -69.54 -13.86 -34.69
CA LYS A 179 -69.06 -13.45 -33.35
C LYS A 179 -69.95 -13.90 -32.19
N ARG A 180 -70.90 -14.81 -32.44
CA ARG A 180 -71.74 -15.41 -31.41
C ARG A 180 -70.94 -16.44 -30.63
N TRP A 181 -71.27 -16.59 -29.35
CA TRP A 181 -70.66 -17.59 -28.49
C TRP A 181 -71.04 -18.99 -28.98
N SER A 182 -70.03 -19.79 -29.27
CA SER A 182 -70.17 -21.21 -29.60
C SER A 182 -69.94 -22.11 -28.38
N GLY A 183 -69.28 -21.57 -27.35
CA GLY A 183 -68.92 -22.30 -26.13
C GLY A 183 -67.97 -21.49 -25.27
N ALA A 184 -67.36 -22.14 -24.27
CA ALA A 184 -66.29 -21.57 -23.48
C ALA A 184 -65.22 -22.64 -23.22
N GLU A 185 -63.95 -22.23 -23.25
CA GLU A 185 -62.82 -23.01 -22.78
C GLU A 185 -62.63 -22.74 -21.28
N VAL A 186 -62.41 -23.80 -20.51
CA VAL A 186 -62.16 -23.72 -19.07
C VAL A 186 -60.67 -23.68 -18.83
N LEU A 187 -60.19 -22.62 -18.18
CA LEU A 187 -58.80 -22.43 -17.80
C LEU A 187 -58.65 -22.55 -16.27
N MET A 188 -57.50 -23.12 -15.86
CA MET A 188 -57.08 -23.26 -14.46
C MET A 188 -55.91 -22.31 -14.18
#